data_AF-A0A239B9J4-F1
#
_entry.id   AF-A0A239B9J4-F1
#
_cell.length_a   1.000
_cell.length_b   1.000
_cell.length_c   1.000
_cell.angle_alpha   90.00
_cell.angle_beta   90.00
_cell.angle_gamma   90.00
#
_symmetry.space_group_name_H-M   'P 1'
#
loop_
_entity.id
_entity.type
_entity.pdbx_description
1 polymer ?
#
loop_
_entity_poly.entity_id
_entity_poly.type
_entity_poly.pdbx_seq_one_letter_code
_entity_poly.pdbx_strand_id
1 'polypeptide(L)'
;MGRVNAVTRYVSQAALATSTAVATVISFSTPASASAVGYAKVVGFCMDAKGQELCLPTTTLGHFVRGSGRNVNRQEASVQDSFGMDSAGGNWCNWRIDWRYSDTNGRVYLISKGETHRKCTLHSSIGRVDTTHRTLKHYGKACADFFVAGTKRASQCHFITE
;
A
#
# COMPACT_ATOMS: atom_id res chain seq x y z
N MET A 1 -47.43 20.68 -89.20
CA MET A 1 -46.11 21.35 -89.08
C MET A 1 -46.04 22.01 -87.72
N GLY A 2 -45.15 21.78 -86.76
CA GLY A 2 -44.18 20.71 -86.41
C GLY A 2 -44.13 20.68 -84.86
N ARG A 3 -44.17 19.52 -84.20
CA ARG A 3 -43.06 18.68 -83.70
C ARG A 3 -42.06 19.33 -82.71
N VAL A 4 -42.09 18.80 -81.47
CA VAL A 4 -41.02 18.52 -80.45
C VAL A 4 -40.21 19.71 -79.85
N ASN A 5 -39.74 19.74 -78.58
CA ASN A 5 -39.46 18.70 -77.57
C ASN A 5 -39.23 19.30 -76.15
N ALA A 6 -39.53 18.48 -75.13
CA ALA A 6 -38.90 18.28 -73.81
C ALA A 6 -38.20 19.43 -73.04
N VAL A 7 -38.40 19.47 -71.71
CA VAL A 7 -37.38 19.07 -70.71
C VAL A 7 -38.03 18.92 -69.33
N THR A 8 -37.95 17.69 -68.82
CA THR A 8 -38.30 17.22 -67.48
C THR A 8 -37.48 17.91 -66.39
N ARG A 9 -38.10 18.27 -65.25
CA ARG A 9 -37.37 18.55 -64.01
C ARG A 9 -37.97 17.73 -62.86
N TYR A 10 -37.35 16.57 -62.63
CA TYR A 10 -37.44 15.85 -61.36
C TYR A 10 -36.69 16.67 -60.30
N VAL A 11 -37.39 17.13 -59.27
CA VAL A 11 -36.75 17.71 -58.08
C VAL A 11 -36.60 16.60 -57.05
N SER A 12 -35.39 16.04 -56.99
CA SER A 12 -34.93 15.11 -55.98
C SER A 12 -34.86 15.83 -54.63
N GLN A 13 -35.70 15.46 -53.66
CA GLN A 13 -35.51 15.85 -52.27
C GLN A 13 -34.63 14.80 -51.58
N ALA A 14 -33.34 15.12 -51.43
CA ALA A 14 -32.43 14.37 -50.59
C ALA A 14 -32.61 14.83 -49.13
N ALA A 15 -33.28 14.02 -48.32
CA ALA A 15 -33.34 14.21 -46.87
C ALA A 15 -32.02 13.76 -46.25
N LEU A 16 -31.20 14.71 -45.81
CA LEU A 16 -30.01 14.46 -44.99
C LEU A 16 -30.47 14.21 -43.54
N ALA A 17 -30.55 12.92 -43.16
CA ALA A 17 -30.68 12.53 -41.76
C ALA A 17 -29.28 12.50 -41.12
N THR A 18 -28.93 13.54 -40.36
CA THR A 18 -27.71 13.55 -39.54
C THR A 18 -27.98 12.83 -38.21
N SER A 19 -27.56 11.57 -38.12
CA SER A 19 -27.54 10.81 -36.87
C SER A 19 -26.30 11.19 -36.06
N THR A 20 -26.45 12.02 -35.04
CA THR A 20 -25.42 12.27 -34.02
C THR A 20 -25.33 11.07 -33.08
N ALA A 21 -24.28 10.25 -33.24
CA ALA A 21 -23.95 9.21 -32.28
C ALA A 21 -23.36 9.85 -31.02
N VAL A 22 -24.11 9.83 -29.91
CA VAL A 22 -23.58 10.18 -28.58
C VAL A 22 -22.77 9.00 -28.09
N ALA A 23 -21.44 9.10 -28.14
CA ALA A 23 -20.55 8.12 -27.54
C ALA A 23 -20.49 8.37 -26.02
N THR A 24 -21.21 7.56 -25.24
CA THR A 24 -21.12 7.55 -23.78
C THR A 24 -19.78 6.94 -23.37
N VAL A 25 -18.85 7.79 -22.92
CA VAL A 25 -17.60 7.33 -22.31
C VAL A 25 -17.94 6.79 -20.91
N ILE A 26 -17.96 5.47 -20.76
CA ILE A 26 -18.10 4.84 -19.45
C ILE A 26 -16.75 4.97 -18.73
N SER A 27 -16.61 6.00 -17.91
CA SER A 27 -15.47 6.13 -17.02
C SER A 27 -15.58 5.08 -15.91
N PHE A 28 -14.83 3.98 -16.04
CA PHE A 28 -14.64 3.05 -14.93
C PHE A 28 -13.71 3.71 -13.90
N SER A 29 -14.24 4.10 -12.74
CA SER A 29 -13.42 4.50 -11.60
C SER A 29 -12.63 3.29 -11.14
N THR A 30 -11.30 3.29 -11.30
CA THR A 30 -10.44 2.30 -10.65
C THR A 30 -10.61 2.45 -9.15
N PRO A 31 -10.90 1.37 -8.39
CA PRO A 31 -10.94 1.47 -6.95
C PRO A 31 -9.56 1.89 -6.46
N ALA A 32 -9.53 2.77 -5.46
CA ALA A 32 -8.32 3.17 -4.77
C ALA A 32 -7.37 1.99 -4.47
N SER A 33 -6.06 2.23 -4.52
CA SER A 33 -5.10 1.20 -4.14
C SER A 33 -4.88 1.21 -2.63
N ALA A 34 -5.13 0.08 -1.97
CA ALA A 34 -4.57 -0.18 -0.64
C ALA A 34 -3.15 -0.78 -0.73
N SER A 35 -2.70 -1.11 -1.95
CA SER A 35 -1.41 -1.75 -2.17
C SER A 35 -0.29 -0.72 -2.19
N ALA A 36 0.75 -0.96 -1.41
CA ALA A 36 1.90 -0.07 -1.28
C ALA A 36 3.14 -0.81 -0.77
N VAL A 37 4.33 -0.31 -1.12
CA VAL A 37 5.62 -0.78 -0.62
C VAL A 37 6.46 0.43 -0.27
N GLY A 38 7.17 0.37 0.85
CA GLY A 38 8.12 1.41 1.19
C GLY A 38 8.98 1.04 2.36
N TYR A 39 9.92 1.93 2.66
CA TYR A 39 11.02 1.67 3.58
C TYR A 39 11.21 2.86 4.51
N ALA A 40 11.52 2.60 5.78
CA ALA A 40 11.90 3.60 6.75
C ALA A 40 13.25 3.27 7.37
N LYS A 41 14.09 4.27 7.63
CA LYS A 41 15.39 4.05 8.29
C LYS A 41 15.18 3.66 9.75
N VAL A 42 15.87 2.61 10.18
CA VAL A 42 16.10 2.28 11.59
C VAL A 42 17.52 2.73 11.90
N VAL A 43 17.66 3.82 12.66
CA VAL A 43 19.00 4.32 13.06
C VAL A 43 19.61 3.33 14.04
N GLY A 44 20.91 3.02 13.89
CA GLY A 44 21.62 2.14 14.80
C GLY A 44 21.57 2.63 16.26
N PHE A 45 21.56 1.69 17.19
CA PHE A 45 21.42 1.97 18.63
C PHE A 45 22.00 0.82 19.46
N CYS A 46 22.37 1.11 20.71
CA CYS A 46 22.76 0.09 21.68
C CYS A 46 21.62 -0.17 22.68
N MET A 47 21.57 -1.39 23.21
CA MET A 47 20.60 -1.81 24.22
C MET A 47 21.24 -2.78 25.21
N ASP A 48 20.74 -2.81 26.44
CA ASP A 48 21.06 -3.88 27.38
C ASP A 48 20.30 -5.17 27.00
N ALA A 49 21.04 -6.25 26.84
CA ALA A 49 20.53 -7.60 26.67
C ALA A 49 21.07 -8.49 27.78
N LYS A 50 20.36 -8.54 28.91
CA LYS A 50 20.71 -9.35 30.09
C LYS A 50 22.06 -8.94 30.72
N GLY A 51 22.31 -7.65 30.85
CA GLY A 51 23.54 -7.12 31.45
C GLY A 51 24.72 -7.02 30.47
N GLN A 52 24.51 -7.32 29.18
CA GLN A 52 25.49 -7.08 28.12
C GLN A 52 25.01 -5.97 27.21
N GLU A 53 25.89 -5.05 26.87
CA GLU A 53 25.61 -4.04 25.85
C GLU A 53 25.66 -4.68 24.45
N LEU A 54 24.55 -4.57 23.72
CA LEU A 54 24.40 -5.05 22.35
C LEU A 54 24.09 -3.86 21.44
N CYS A 55 25.01 -3.56 20.52
CA CYS A 55 24.83 -2.50 19.54
C CYS A 55 24.32 -3.06 18.20
N LEU A 56 23.19 -2.53 17.76
CA LEU A 56 22.51 -2.91 16.52
C LEU A 56 22.85 -1.90 15.42
N PRO A 57 23.13 -2.39 14.19
CA PRO A 57 23.51 -1.53 13.09
C PRO A 57 22.33 -0.68 12.59
N THR A 58 22.65 0.31 11.77
CA THR A 58 21.63 0.98 10.97
C THR A 58 21.06 -0.01 9.96
N THR A 59 19.74 -0.05 9.85
CA THR A 59 18.98 -0.98 9.00
C THR A 59 17.75 -0.25 8.44
N THR A 60 16.89 -0.95 7.70
CA THR A 60 15.65 -0.41 7.15
C THR A 60 14.47 -1.27 7.54
N LEU A 61 13.32 -0.66 7.78
CA LEU A 61 12.04 -1.33 7.95
C LEU A 61 11.28 -1.24 6.63
N GLY A 62 11.20 -2.34 5.91
CA GLY A 62 10.29 -2.49 4.78
C GLY A 62 8.87 -2.72 5.26
N HIS A 63 7.89 -2.17 4.56
CA HIS A 63 6.46 -2.41 4.79
C HIS A 63 5.74 -2.52 3.47
N PHE A 64 5.10 -3.67 3.30
CA PHE A 64 4.31 -4.08 2.16
C PHE A 64 2.86 -4.22 2.59
N VAL A 65 1.96 -3.65 1.79
CA VAL A 65 0.51 -3.83 1.90
C VAL A 65 -0.01 -4.25 0.54
N ARG A 66 -0.95 -5.21 0.51
CA ARG A 66 -1.71 -5.58 -0.68
C ARG A 66 -3.19 -5.49 -0.38
N GLY A 67 -3.93 -4.97 -1.35
CA GLY A 67 -5.36 -4.78 -1.24
C GLY A 67 -5.93 -3.75 -2.21
N SER A 68 -7.22 -3.45 -2.05
CA SER A 68 -7.97 -2.49 -2.87
C SER A 68 -9.05 -1.81 -2.03
N GLY A 69 -9.22 -0.49 -2.23
CA GLY A 69 -10.07 0.37 -1.41
C GLY A 69 -9.65 0.28 0.06
N ARG A 70 -10.61 -0.07 0.92
CA ARG A 70 -10.34 -0.34 2.34
C ARG A 70 -9.98 -1.80 2.64
N ASN A 71 -9.97 -2.68 1.65
CA ASN A 71 -9.69 -4.09 1.86
C ASN A 71 -8.18 -4.33 1.82
N VAL A 72 -7.64 -4.89 2.89
CA VAL A 72 -6.25 -5.37 2.99
C VAL A 72 -6.29 -6.89 3.07
N ASN A 73 -5.59 -7.56 2.16
CA ASN A 73 -5.53 -9.03 2.10
C ASN A 73 -4.17 -9.60 2.48
N ARG A 74 -3.12 -8.78 2.41
CA ARG A 74 -1.79 -9.14 2.91
C ARG A 74 -1.08 -7.90 3.42
N GLN A 75 -0.39 -8.06 4.53
CA GLN A 75 0.49 -7.06 5.09
C GLN A 75 1.76 -7.74 5.57
N GLU A 76 2.90 -7.12 5.29
CA GLU A 76 4.21 -7.67 5.63
C GLU A 76 5.17 -6.54 5.98
N ALA A 77 6.04 -6.79 6.94
CA ALA A 77 7.15 -5.91 7.21
C ALA A 77 8.35 -6.73 7.63
N SER A 78 9.52 -6.27 7.21
CA SER A 78 10.80 -6.90 7.50
C SER A 78 11.86 -5.85 7.78
N VAL A 79 12.79 -6.20 8.67
CA VAL A 79 13.99 -5.41 8.93
C VAL A 79 15.11 -5.93 8.02
N GLN A 80 15.57 -5.07 7.13
CA GLN A 80 16.53 -5.38 6.07
C GLN A 80 17.86 -4.68 6.33
N ASP A 81 18.96 -5.42 6.24
CA ASP A 81 20.29 -4.86 6.39
C ASP A 81 20.61 -3.77 5.34
N SER A 82 21.80 -3.17 5.44
CA SER A 82 22.23 -2.11 4.54
C SER A 82 22.27 -2.50 3.05
N PHE A 83 22.26 -3.81 2.73
CA PHE A 83 22.21 -4.33 1.36
C PHE A 83 20.81 -4.73 0.92
N GLY A 84 19.80 -4.53 1.77
CA GLY A 84 18.40 -4.87 1.49
C GLY A 84 18.07 -6.34 1.73
N MET A 85 18.94 -7.12 2.37
CA MET A 85 18.63 -8.51 2.69
C MET A 85 17.85 -8.58 4.00
N ASP A 86 16.86 -9.48 4.09
CA ASP A 86 16.09 -9.78 5.32
C ASP A 86 16.92 -10.54 6.37
N SER A 87 18.15 -10.10 6.61
CA SER A 87 19.06 -10.62 7.63
C SER A 87 19.10 -9.72 8.88
N ALA A 88 18.58 -8.49 8.77
CA ALA A 88 18.64 -7.38 9.72
C ALA A 88 20.05 -6.97 10.19
N GLY A 89 21.10 -7.78 9.96
CA GLY A 89 22.46 -7.58 10.45
C GLY A 89 22.54 -7.65 11.98
N GLY A 90 23.24 -8.64 12.53
CA GLY A 90 23.48 -8.75 13.97
C GLY A 90 22.49 -9.62 14.74
N ASN A 91 22.49 -9.48 16.06
CA ASN A 91 21.74 -10.33 16.99
C ASN A 91 20.54 -9.55 17.55
N TRP A 92 19.33 -9.92 17.17
CA TRP A 92 18.13 -9.16 17.55
C TRP A 92 17.34 -9.89 18.63
N CYS A 93 16.94 -9.16 19.67
CA CYS A 93 16.15 -9.70 20.77
C CYS A 93 15.06 -8.72 21.22
N ASN A 94 14.05 -9.24 21.89
CA ASN A 94 12.95 -8.46 22.47
C ASN A 94 12.33 -7.49 21.46
N TRP A 95 12.08 -8.01 20.25
CA TRP A 95 11.57 -7.23 19.14
C TRP A 95 10.12 -7.58 18.83
N ARG A 96 9.40 -6.63 18.23
CA ARG A 96 8.00 -6.78 17.82
C ARG A 96 7.69 -5.85 16.64
N ILE A 97 6.80 -6.26 15.75
CA ILE A 97 6.21 -5.40 14.73
C ILE A 97 4.70 -5.29 14.98
N ASP A 98 4.21 -4.06 15.12
CA ASP A 98 2.79 -3.74 15.29
C ASP A 98 2.22 -3.13 14.00
N TRP A 99 0.98 -3.49 13.66
CA TRP A 99 0.22 -2.81 12.61
C TRP A 99 -0.63 -1.72 13.22
N ARG A 100 -0.41 -0.47 12.86
CA ARG A 100 -1.20 0.66 13.35
C ARG A 100 -1.99 1.31 12.22
N TYR A 101 -3.27 1.53 12.46
CA TYR A 101 -4.18 2.15 11.50
C TYR A 101 -4.78 3.42 12.08
N SER A 102 -4.74 4.49 11.28
CA SER A 102 -5.28 5.80 11.64
C SER A 102 -6.22 6.29 10.54
N ASP A 103 -7.25 7.05 10.90
CA ASP A 103 -8.12 7.70 9.91
C ASP A 103 -7.40 8.88 9.22
N THR A 104 -8.05 9.52 8.25
CA THR A 104 -7.51 10.68 7.51
C THR A 104 -7.20 11.89 8.40
N ASN A 105 -7.82 11.97 9.58
CA ASN A 105 -7.56 13.00 10.59
C ASN A 105 -6.40 12.61 11.53
N GLY A 106 -5.77 11.45 11.31
CA GLY A 106 -4.66 10.95 12.10
C GLY A 106 -5.07 10.27 13.41
N ARG A 107 -6.36 10.05 13.68
CA ARG A 107 -6.80 9.35 14.89
C ARG A 107 -6.60 7.86 14.72
N VAL A 108 -5.79 7.28 15.61
CA VAL A 108 -5.55 5.83 15.67
C VAL A 108 -6.83 5.12 16.11
N TYR A 109 -7.31 4.16 15.33
CA TYR A 109 -8.50 3.38 15.66
C TYR A 109 -8.24 1.88 15.80
N LEU A 110 -7.07 1.40 15.36
CA LEU A 110 -6.69 -0.01 15.49
C LEU A 110 -5.17 -0.14 15.62
N ILE A 111 -4.74 -0.94 16.59
CA ILE A 111 -3.37 -1.44 16.70
C ILE A 111 -3.45 -2.97 16.81
N SER A 112 -2.95 -3.68 15.80
CA SER A 112 -2.74 -5.13 15.86
C SER A 112 -1.33 -5.40 16.34
N LYS A 113 -1.19 -5.74 17.63
CA LYS A 113 0.11 -6.05 18.21
C LYS A 113 0.65 -7.37 17.69
N GLY A 114 1.94 -7.39 17.36
CA GLY A 114 2.64 -8.62 16.99
C GLY A 114 3.07 -9.43 18.21
N GLU A 115 3.54 -10.65 17.96
CA GLU A 115 4.27 -11.40 18.97
C GLU A 115 5.56 -10.65 19.35
N THR A 116 5.95 -10.70 20.61
CA THR A 116 7.24 -10.19 21.06
C THR A 116 8.25 -11.33 21.09
N HIS A 117 9.22 -11.29 20.18
CA HIS A 117 10.29 -12.28 20.05
C HIS A 117 11.38 -11.98 21.09
N ARG A 118 11.29 -12.63 22.24
CA ARG A 118 12.17 -12.37 23.40
C ARG A 118 13.57 -12.97 23.26
N LYS A 119 13.70 -14.07 22.51
CA LYS A 119 14.99 -14.75 22.32
C LYS A 119 15.84 -13.96 21.34
N CYS A 120 17.14 -13.94 21.61
CA CYS A 120 18.15 -13.40 20.72
C CYS A 120 18.41 -14.40 19.59
N THR A 121 18.30 -13.96 18.34
CA THR A 121 18.59 -14.78 17.17
C THR A 121 19.54 -14.05 16.23
N LEU A 122 20.61 -14.74 15.84
CA LEU A 122 21.58 -14.29 14.85
C LEU A 122 21.06 -14.55 13.44
N HIS A 123 21.21 -13.56 12.55
CA HIS A 123 20.89 -13.69 11.12
C HIS A 123 19.46 -14.19 10.80
N SER A 124 18.52 -14.07 11.74
CA SER A 124 17.13 -14.43 11.52
C SER A 124 16.42 -13.33 10.78
N SER A 125 15.52 -13.69 9.87
CA SER A 125 14.58 -12.74 9.28
C SER A 125 13.70 -12.14 10.37
N ILE A 126 13.89 -10.84 10.61
CA ILE A 126 13.10 -10.05 11.55
C ILE A 126 11.92 -9.51 10.77
N GLY A 127 10.81 -10.22 10.80
CA GLY A 127 9.65 -9.83 10.01
C GLY A 127 8.34 -10.38 10.56
N ARG A 128 7.25 -9.81 10.06
CA ARG A 128 5.89 -10.23 10.38
C ARG A 128 5.08 -10.23 9.09
N VAL A 129 4.40 -11.34 8.83
CA VAL A 129 3.46 -11.49 7.71
C VAL A 129 2.06 -11.71 8.28
N ASP A 130 1.09 -11.02 7.73
CA ASP A 130 -0.33 -11.15 8.06
C ASP A 130 -1.14 -11.29 6.76
N THR A 131 -1.71 -12.48 6.55
CA THR A 131 -2.55 -12.81 5.38
C THR A 131 -4.04 -12.74 5.69
N THR A 132 -4.40 -12.23 6.87
CA THR A 132 -5.80 -12.12 7.28
C THR A 132 -6.48 -11.03 6.48
N HIS A 133 -7.54 -11.40 5.78
CA HIS A 133 -8.35 -10.45 5.02
C HIS A 133 -9.14 -9.57 5.98
N ARG A 134 -9.04 -8.26 5.81
CA ARG A 134 -9.77 -7.28 6.62
C ARG A 134 -10.24 -6.11 5.79
N THR A 135 -11.43 -5.62 6.11
CA THR A 135 -11.91 -4.32 5.63
C THR A 135 -11.64 -3.28 6.72
N LEU A 136 -10.87 -2.26 6.38
CA LEU A 136 -10.56 -1.16 7.29
C LEU A 136 -11.80 -0.32 7.56
N LYS A 137 -11.96 0.12 8.82
CA LYS A 137 -13.08 0.97 9.23
C LYS A 137 -13.08 2.32 8.50
N HIS A 138 -11.90 2.88 8.26
CA HIS A 138 -11.71 4.19 7.61
C HIS A 138 -10.59 4.11 6.57
N TYR A 139 -10.67 4.97 5.56
CA TYR A 139 -9.48 5.38 4.81
C TYR A 139 -8.55 6.18 5.74
N GLY A 140 -7.27 6.25 5.40
CA GLY A 140 -6.28 6.94 6.20
C GLY A 140 -4.91 6.33 6.03
N LYS A 141 -4.29 5.89 7.13
CA LYS A 141 -2.88 5.47 7.14
C LYS A 141 -2.73 4.09 7.76
N ALA A 142 -2.00 3.21 7.09
CA ALA A 142 -1.55 1.93 7.63
C ALA A 142 -0.03 1.99 7.86
N CYS A 143 0.42 1.65 9.07
CA CYS A 143 1.82 1.69 9.45
C CYS A 143 2.30 0.34 9.99
N ALA A 144 3.55 0.01 9.68
CA ALA A 144 4.37 -0.93 10.42
C ALA A 144 5.20 -0.17 11.47
N ASP A 145 4.95 -0.42 12.75
CA ASP A 145 5.76 0.12 13.84
C ASP A 145 6.69 -0.97 14.37
N PHE A 146 8.01 -0.75 14.28
CA PHE A 146 9.02 -1.70 14.76
C PHE A 146 9.51 -1.30 16.16
N PHE A 147 9.48 -2.26 17.08
CA PHE A 147 9.89 -2.09 18.47
C PHE A 147 11.04 -3.02 18.80
N VAL A 148 11.98 -2.52 19.60
CA VAL A 148 13.05 -3.30 20.22
C VAL A 148 13.21 -2.84 21.66
N ALA A 149 13.24 -3.80 22.59
CA ALA A 149 13.28 -3.53 24.03
C ALA A 149 12.15 -2.60 24.49
N GLY A 150 10.95 -2.78 23.94
CA GLY A 150 9.78 -1.93 24.24
C GLY A 150 9.81 -0.53 23.64
N THR A 151 10.91 -0.11 23.01
CA THR A 151 11.07 1.22 22.40
C THR A 151 10.77 1.14 20.91
N LYS A 152 9.96 2.07 20.39
CA LYS A 152 9.70 2.19 18.95
C LYS A 152 10.97 2.71 18.25
N ARG A 153 11.52 1.94 17.32
CA ARG A 153 12.76 2.24 16.59
C ARG A 153 12.51 2.78 15.18
N ALA A 154 11.41 2.39 14.55
CA ALA A 154 10.99 2.94 13.27
C ALA A 154 9.48 2.81 13.07
N SER A 155 8.98 3.60 12.11
CA SER A 155 7.63 3.50 11.59
C SER A 155 7.70 3.72 10.08
N GLN A 156 7.18 2.77 9.31
CA GLN A 156 6.93 2.93 7.88
C GLN A 156 5.42 2.98 7.70
N CYS A 157 4.92 3.97 6.96
CA CYS A 157 3.50 4.11 6.74
C CYS A 157 3.16 4.36 5.28
N HIS A 158 1.96 3.93 4.90
CA HIS A 158 1.32 4.22 3.62
C HIS A 158 -0.05 4.83 3.84
N PHE A 159 -0.44 5.74 2.95
CA PHE A 159 -1.83 6.18 2.88
C PHE A 159 -2.66 5.16 2.09
N ILE A 160 -3.80 4.79 2.66
CA ILE A 160 -4.85 4.04 2.00
C ILE A 160 -5.98 5.06 1.78
N THR A 161 -6.05 5.60 0.57
CA THR A 161 -7.03 6.63 0.17
C THR A 161 -8.12 6.03 -0.70
N GLU A 162 -9.05 6.87 -1.15
CA GLU A 162 -10.00 6.61 -2.24
C GLU A 162 -9.37 6.75 -3.64
#